data_AF-A0A1N6M0Q3-F1
#
_entry.id   AF-A0A1N6M0Q3-F1
#
_cell.length_a   1.000
_cell.length_b   1.000
_cell.length_c   1.000
_cell.angle_alpha   90.00
_cell.angle_beta   90.00
_cell.angle_gamma   90.00
#
_symmetry.space_group_name_H-M   'P 1'
#
loop_
_entity.id
_entity.type
_entity.pdbx_description
1 polymer ?
#
loop_
_entity_poly.entity_id
_entity_poly.type
_entity_poly.pdbx_seq_one_letter_code
_entity_poly.pdbx_strand_id
1 'polypeptide(L)'
;MYLGLKYFHLFTIVTSIALFCLRYGLMMMNSQALHHRFLKVAPHVIDTLLLLSGVALCVVTGFIPFTPEAAWLTEKLMCMLAYIALGVFTLKLGRGKLLRSLAFLGALGWVAMAANISWTKLPILMH
;
A
#
# COMPACT_ATOMS: atom_id res chain seq x y z
N MET A 1 18.83 -10.10 -11.77
CA MET A 1 18.28 -10.18 -10.39
C MET A 1 17.31 -9.03 -10.08
N TYR A 2 17.69 -7.77 -10.29
CA TYR A 2 16.84 -6.59 -10.05
C TYR A 2 15.46 -6.60 -10.75
N LEU A 3 15.41 -6.93 -12.05
CA LEU A 3 14.14 -6.94 -12.80
C LEU A 3 13.10 -7.91 -12.22
N GLY A 4 13.52 -9.14 -11.89
CA GLY A 4 12.63 -10.14 -11.29
C GLY A 4 12.08 -9.68 -9.94
N LEU A 5 12.95 -9.11 -9.09
CA LEU A 5 12.54 -8.56 -7.80
C LEU A 5 11.60 -7.35 -7.96
N LYS A 6 11.85 -6.48 -8.95
CA LYS A 6 10.98 -5.35 -9.27
C LYS A 6 9.59 -5.81 -9.71
N TYR A 7 9.51 -6.78 -10.61
CA TYR A 7 8.22 -7.34 -11.03
C TYR A 7 7.49 -8.04 -9.89
N PHE A 8 8.21 -8.78 -9.05
CA PHE A 8 7.64 -9.40 -7.85
C PHE A 8 7.08 -8.35 -6.88
N HIS A 9 7.84 -7.28 -6.60
CA HIS A 9 7.37 -6.18 -5.77
C HIS A 9 6.11 -5.52 -6.36
N LEU A 10 6.11 -5.21 -7.66
CA LEU A 10 4.92 -4.66 -8.34
C LEU A 10 3.72 -5.62 -8.26
N PHE A 11 3.93 -6.92 -8.41
CA PHE A 11 2.89 -7.93 -8.25
C PHE A 11 2.31 -7.92 -6.84
N THR A 12 3.14 -7.81 -5.80
CA THR A 12 2.66 -7.70 -4.40
C THR A 12 1.87 -6.41 -4.16
N ILE A 13 2.27 -5.28 -4.76
CA ILE A 13 1.52 -4.00 -4.69
C ILE A 13 0.13 -4.19 -5.28
N VAL A 14 0.05 -4.68 -6.52
CA VAL A 14 -1.22 -4.86 -7.24
C VAL A 14 -2.13 -5.82 -6.47
N THR A 15 -1.57 -6.92 -5.96
CA THR A 15 -2.32 -7.90 -5.17
C THR A 15 -2.86 -7.29 -3.87
N SER A 16 -2.06 -6.49 -3.17
CA SER A 16 -2.48 -5.78 -1.95
C SER A 16 -3.66 -4.85 -2.22
N ILE A 17 -3.55 -4.03 -3.27
CA ILE A 17 -4.61 -3.08 -3.67
C ILE A 17 -5.88 -3.84 -4.07
N ALA A 18 -5.75 -4.92 -4.86
CA ALA A 18 -6.88 -5.74 -5.28
C ALA A 18 -7.61 -6.36 -4.08
N LEU A 19 -6.88 -6.92 -3.12
CA LEU A 19 -7.46 -7.46 -1.88
C LEU A 19 -8.13 -6.37 -1.05
N PHE A 20 -7.55 -5.17 -0.98
CA PHE A 20 -8.15 -4.04 -0.29
C PHE A 20 -9.49 -3.61 -0.93
N CYS A 21 -9.52 -3.46 -2.26
CA CYS A 21 -10.74 -3.17 -3.02
C CYS A 21 -11.82 -4.25 -2.85
N LEU A 22 -11.42 -5.53 -2.90
CA LEU A 22 -12.33 -6.66 -2.68
C LEU A 22 -12.95 -6.60 -1.28
N ARG A 23 -12.13 -6.40 -0.24
CA ARG A 23 -12.61 -6.30 1.15
C ARG A 23 -13.52 -5.09 1.35
N TYR A 24 -13.20 -3.97 0.73
CA TYR A 24 -14.05 -2.78 0.75
C TYR A 24 -15.42 -3.04 0.10
N GLY A 25 -15.44 -3.66 -1.09
CA GLY A 25 -16.69 -4.04 -1.77
C GLY A 25 -17.55 -4.99 -0.93
N LEU A 26 -16.95 -6.06 -0.40
CA LEU A 26 -17.64 -7.01 0.48
C LEU A 26 -18.18 -6.36 1.75
N MET A 27 -17.45 -5.38 2.30
CA MET A 27 -17.89 -4.61 3.44
C MET A 27 -19.08 -3.70 3.11
N MET A 28 -19.09 -3.03 1.96
CA MET A 28 -20.22 -2.20 1.52
C MET A 28 -21.50 -3.00 1.29
N MET A 29 -21.34 -4.26 0.84
CA MET A 29 -22.43 -5.22 0.66
C MET A 29 -22.87 -5.90 1.98
N ASN A 30 -22.21 -5.62 3.11
CA ASN A 30 -22.43 -6.34 4.38
C ASN A 30 -22.35 -7.88 4.24
N SER A 31 -21.49 -8.37 3.34
CA SER A 31 -21.41 -9.80 3.03
C SER A 31 -20.71 -10.58 4.14
N GLN A 32 -21.27 -11.73 4.52
CA GLN A 32 -20.66 -12.67 5.46
C GLN A 32 -19.31 -13.22 4.96
N ALA A 33 -19.04 -13.14 3.64
CA ALA A 33 -17.77 -13.55 3.06
C ALA A 33 -16.58 -12.80 3.65
N LEU A 34 -16.76 -11.57 4.18
CA LEU A 34 -15.70 -10.81 4.85
C LEU A 34 -15.12 -11.55 6.08
N HIS A 35 -15.87 -12.49 6.65
CA HIS A 35 -15.43 -13.29 7.80
C HIS A 35 -14.57 -14.51 7.39
N HIS A 36 -14.49 -14.82 6.10
CA HIS A 36 -13.73 -15.95 5.59
C HIS A 36 -12.24 -15.81 5.95
N ARG A 37 -11.64 -16.90 6.46
CA ARG A 37 -10.26 -16.91 6.98
C ARG A 37 -9.24 -16.40 5.95
N PHE A 38 -9.46 -16.72 4.68
CA PHE A 38 -8.60 -16.26 3.59
C PHE A 38 -8.50 -14.73 3.51
N LEU A 39 -9.63 -14.01 3.57
CA LEU A 39 -9.67 -12.54 3.45
C LEU A 39 -9.12 -11.81 4.67
N LYS A 40 -8.93 -12.53 5.79
CA LYS A 40 -8.26 -12.03 6.99
C LYS A 40 -6.75 -12.24 6.94
N VAL A 41 -6.29 -13.38 6.42
CA VAL A 41 -4.87 -13.76 6.45
C VAL A 41 -4.11 -13.30 5.20
N ALA A 42 -4.72 -13.42 4.02
CA ALA A 42 -4.05 -13.09 2.75
C ALA A 42 -3.45 -11.67 2.70
N PRO A 43 -4.13 -10.61 3.18
CA PRO A 43 -3.57 -9.27 3.21
C PRO A 43 -2.28 -9.20 4.03
N HIS A 44 -2.23 -9.84 5.21
CA HIS A 44 -1.04 -9.82 6.07
C HIS A 44 0.17 -10.51 5.41
N VAL A 45 -0.06 -11.62 4.70
CA VAL A 45 1.01 -12.32 3.97
C VAL A 45 1.53 -11.45 2.84
N ILE A 46 0.63 -10.86 2.05
CA ILE A 46 0.99 -9.98 0.92
C ILE A 46 1.70 -8.72 1.42
N ASP A 47 1.24 -8.10 2.51
CA ASP A 47 1.86 -6.92 3.10
C ASP A 47 3.29 -7.22 3.59
N THR A 48 3.49 -8.40 4.18
CA THR A 48 4.82 -8.85 4.62
C THR A 48 5.75 -9.07 3.42
N LEU A 49 5.26 -9.70 2.34
CA LEU A 49 6.02 -9.88 1.09
C LEU A 49 6.30 -8.55 0.39
N LEU A 50 5.36 -7.61 0.43
CA LEU A 50 5.50 -6.27 -0.11
C LEU A 50 6.61 -5.49 0.61
N LEU A 51 6.60 -5.52 1.95
CA LEU A 51 7.64 -4.90 2.78
C LEU A 51 9.00 -5.56 2.56
N LEU A 52 9.08 -6.90 2.62
CA LEU A 52 10.32 -7.64 2.40
C LEU A 52 10.91 -7.37 1.01
N SER A 53 10.08 -7.39 -0.03
CA SER A 53 10.54 -7.09 -1.40
C SER A 53 10.97 -5.63 -1.57
N GLY A 54 10.33 -4.70 -0.87
CA GLY A 54 10.76 -3.30 -0.81
C GLY A 54 12.14 -3.14 -0.16
N VAL A 55 12.36 -3.80 0.99
CA VAL A 55 13.68 -3.82 1.67
C VAL A 55 14.74 -4.45 0.77
N ALA A 56 14.44 -5.58 0.14
CA ALA A 56 15.36 -6.23 -0.79
C ALA A 56 15.71 -5.31 -1.98
N LEU A 57 14.75 -4.53 -2.50
CA LEU A 57 15.02 -3.52 -3.52
C LEU A 57 15.93 -2.41 -3.01
N CYS A 58 15.78 -1.96 -1.77
CA CYS A 58 16.68 -0.97 -1.16
C CYS A 58 18.11 -1.51 -1.10
N VAL A 59 18.30 -2.75 -0.66
CA VAL A 59 19.63 -3.39 -0.60
C VAL A 59 20.26 -3.54 -1.99
N VAL A 60 19.48 -3.96 -2.99
CA VAL A 60 19.99 -4.15 -4.36
C VAL A 60 20.30 -2.82 -5.07
N THR A 61 19.52 -1.77 -4.79
CA THR A 61 19.70 -0.46 -5.43
C THR A 61 20.65 0.47 -4.68
N GLY A 62 20.93 0.18 -3.40
CA GLY A 62 21.74 1.03 -2.54
C GLY A 62 21.00 2.26 -1.98
N PHE A 63 19.73 2.46 -2.31
CA PHE A 63 18.95 3.58 -1.76
C PHE A 63 18.56 3.29 -0.31
N ILE A 64 18.98 4.15 0.60
CA ILE A 64 18.69 4.05 2.02
C ILE A 64 17.62 5.09 2.39
N PRO A 65 16.43 4.69 2.87
CA PRO A 65 15.41 5.66 3.29
C PRO A 65 15.92 6.51 4.45
N PHE A 66 15.32 7.67 4.65
CA PHE A 66 15.70 8.69 5.65
C PHE A 66 17.05 9.38 5.39
N THR A 67 17.58 9.27 4.17
CA THR A 67 18.74 10.05 3.72
C THR A 67 18.30 11.16 2.76
N PRO A 68 19.03 12.30 2.69
CA PRO A 68 18.70 13.40 1.76
C PRO A 68 18.67 12.94 0.29
N GLU A 69 19.59 12.06 -0.10
CA GLU A 69 19.74 11.53 -1.46
C GLU A 69 18.56 10.62 -1.88
N ALA A 70 17.89 10.01 -0.90
CA ALA A 70 16.72 9.15 -1.10
C ALA A 70 15.48 9.68 -0.37
N ALA A 71 15.32 11.01 -0.30
CA ALA A 71 14.13 11.65 0.28
C ALA A 71 12.83 11.13 -0.39
N TRP A 72 12.86 10.91 -1.71
CA TRP A 72 11.76 10.32 -2.47
C TRP A 72 11.35 8.92 -1.97
N LEU A 73 12.31 8.11 -1.50
CA LEU A 73 12.05 6.77 -0.97
C LEU A 73 11.39 6.84 0.41
N THR A 74 11.82 7.81 1.22
CA THR A 74 11.20 8.12 2.52
C THR A 74 9.74 8.53 2.34
N GLU A 75 9.48 9.42 1.39
CA GLU A 75 8.13 9.87 1.07
C GLU A 75 7.26 8.72 0.55
N LYS A 76 7.81 7.87 -0.32
CA LYS A 76 7.13 6.66 -0.78
C LYS A 76 6.75 5.73 0.38
N LEU A 77 7.62 5.56 1.37
CA LEU A 77 7.32 4.81 2.61
C LEU A 77 6.20 5.48 3.41
N MET A 78 6.21 6.81 3.55
CA MET A 78 5.14 7.55 4.24
C MET A 78 3.79 7.38 3.54
N CYS A 79 3.75 7.43 2.20
CA CYS A 79 2.53 7.15 1.44
C CYS A 79 2.00 5.73 1.71
N MET A 80 2.88 4.74 1.81
CA MET A 80 2.51 3.37 2.12
C MET A 80 1.95 3.23 3.56
N LEU A 81 2.55 3.91 4.53
CA LEU A 81 2.02 3.94 5.90
C LEU A 81 0.64 4.63 5.97
N ALA A 82 0.47 5.74 5.25
CA ALA A 82 -0.81 6.45 5.15
C ALA A 82 -1.89 5.55 4.50
N TYR A 83 -1.55 4.81 3.44
CA TYR A 83 -2.41 3.82 2.83
C TYR A 83 -2.86 2.75 3.84
N ILE A 84 -1.94 2.18 4.62
CA ILE A 84 -2.27 1.15 5.63
C ILE A 84 -3.19 1.75 6.71
N ALA A 85 -2.87 2.94 7.22
CA ALA A 85 -3.67 3.62 8.25
C ALA A 85 -5.11 3.90 7.76
N LEU A 86 -5.25 4.44 6.55
CA LEU A 86 -6.56 4.68 5.92
C LEU A 86 -7.29 3.37 5.60
N GLY A 87 -6.56 2.31 5.24
CA GLY A 87 -7.14 0.98 5.03
C GLY A 87 -7.75 0.41 6.31
N VAL A 88 -7.06 0.54 7.44
CA VAL A 88 -7.57 0.17 8.77
C VAL A 88 -8.78 1.04 9.13
N PHE A 89 -8.72 2.35 8.89
CA PHE A 89 -9.84 3.24 9.15
C PHE A 89 -11.08 2.87 8.33
N THR A 90 -10.89 2.65 7.04
CA THR A 90 -11.93 2.22 6.08
C THR A 90 -12.60 0.93 6.54
N LEU A 91 -11.83 -0.07 6.98
CA LEU A 91 -12.34 -1.41 7.25
C LEU A 91 -12.76 -1.66 8.70
N LYS A 92 -12.23 -0.93 9.70
CA LYS A 92 -12.48 -1.20 11.12
C LYS A 92 -13.10 -0.03 11.89
N LEU A 93 -12.73 1.22 11.59
CA LEU A 93 -13.12 2.38 12.43
C LEU A 93 -14.23 3.26 11.85
N GLY A 94 -14.45 3.22 10.53
CA GLY A 94 -15.47 4.07 9.90
C GLY A 94 -16.87 3.77 10.42
N ARG A 95 -17.52 4.73 11.09
CA ARG A 95 -18.88 4.60 11.63
C ARG A 95 -20.00 4.89 10.61
N GLY A 96 -19.66 5.20 9.34
CA GLY A 96 -20.64 5.43 8.28
C GLY A 96 -20.11 5.10 6.88
N LYS A 97 -21.00 4.71 5.95
CA LYS A 97 -20.63 4.32 4.58
C LYS A 97 -19.89 5.44 3.83
N LEU A 98 -20.33 6.70 3.99
CA LEU A 98 -19.68 7.86 3.37
C LEU A 98 -18.23 8.05 3.82
N LEU A 99 -17.97 8.05 5.14
CA LEU A 99 -16.61 8.19 5.67
C LEU A 99 -15.70 7.04 5.20
N ARG A 100 -16.25 5.82 5.10
CA ARG A 100 -15.52 4.67 4.56
C ARG A 100 -15.17 4.85 3.08
N SER A 101 -16.11 5.36 2.27
CA SER A 101 -15.84 5.68 0.86
C SER A 101 -14.77 6.75 0.71
N LEU A 102 -14.83 7.82 1.52
CA LEU A 102 -13.83 8.88 1.49
C LEU A 102 -12.45 8.37 1.90
N ALA A 103 -12.37 7.57 2.95
CA ALA A 103 -11.11 6.96 3.38
C ALA A 103 -10.57 5.95 2.36
N PHE A 104 -11.44 5.19 1.69
CA PHE A 104 -11.07 4.31 0.59
C PHE A 104 -10.47 5.07 -0.59
N LEU A 105 -11.13 6.14 -1.03
CA LEU A 105 -10.63 7.02 -2.10
C LEU A 105 -9.32 7.71 -1.69
N GLY A 106 -9.22 8.16 -0.43
CA GLY A 106 -7.99 8.71 0.13
C GLY A 106 -6.83 7.71 0.10
N ALA A 107 -7.09 6.45 0.50
CA ALA A 107 -6.09 5.39 0.46
C ALA A 107 -5.59 5.14 -0.98
N LEU A 108 -6.49 5.13 -1.97
CA LEU A 108 -6.11 5.03 -3.39
C LEU A 108 -5.30 6.25 -3.86
N GLY A 109 -5.62 7.45 -3.35
CA GLY A 109 -4.85 8.66 -3.62
C GLY A 109 -3.39 8.54 -3.17
N TRP A 110 -3.15 8.02 -1.96
CA TRP A 110 -1.79 7.78 -1.46
C TRP A 110 -1.03 6.74 -2.27
N VAL A 111 -1.71 5.69 -2.73
CA VAL A 111 -1.13 4.69 -3.64
C VAL A 111 -0.73 5.32 -4.98
N ALA A 112 -1.60 6.15 -5.56
CA ALA A 112 -1.31 6.86 -6.81
C ALA A 112 -0.12 7.82 -6.65
N MET A 113 -0.04 8.53 -5.51
CA MET A 113 1.10 9.39 -5.17
C MET A 113 2.40 8.58 -5.04
N ALA A 114 2.37 7.45 -4.33
CA ALA A 114 3.53 6.54 -4.22
C ALA A 114 4.00 6.01 -5.57
N ALA A 115 3.07 5.74 -6.49
CA ALA A 115 3.37 5.34 -7.86
C ALA A 115 4.00 6.48 -8.67
N ASN A 116 3.49 7.71 -8.52
CA ASN A 116 4.07 8.89 -9.16
C ASN A 116 5.51 9.15 -8.69
N ILE A 117 5.73 9.15 -7.37
CA ILE A 117 7.07 9.28 -6.76
C ILE A 117 8.02 8.20 -7.28
N SER A 118 7.52 6.99 -7.52
CA SER A 118 8.35 5.90 -8.07
C SER A 118 8.79 6.14 -9.52
N TRP A 119 7.99 6.87 -10.30
CA TRP A 119 8.30 7.19 -11.70
C TRP A 119 9.22 8.41 -11.81
N THR A 120 8.90 9.46 -11.06
CA THR A 120 9.67 10.71 -11.06
C THR A 120 10.98 10.58 -10.30
N LYS A 121 11.02 9.73 -9.26
CA LYS A 121 12.11 9.61 -8.28
C LYS A 121 12.50 10.96 -7.65
N LEU A 122 11.54 11.89 -7.64
CA LEU A 122 11.68 13.20 -7.02
C LEU A 122 10.79 13.22 -5.78
N PRO A 123 11.28 13.74 -4.65
CA PRO A 123 10.40 14.02 -3.53
C PRO A 123 9.44 15.16 -3.91
N ILE A 124 8.18 15.01 -3.56
CA ILE A 124 7.10 15.97 -3.84
C ILE A 124 6.83 16.82 -2.60
N LEU A 125 6.95 16.23 -1.41
CA LEU A 125 6.69 16.90 -0.13
C LEU A 125 7.98 17.24 0.63
N MET A 126 9.03 16.45 0.47
CA MET A 126 10.31 16.65 1.18
C MET A 126 11.34 17.30 0.27
N HIS A 127 11.31 18.64 0.16
CA HIS A 127 12.28 19.43 -0.58
C HIS A 127 13.46 19.89 0.27
#